data_AF-A0A7V9VAH3-F1
#
_entry.id   AF-A0A7V9VAH3-F1
#
_cell.length_a   1.000
_cell.length_b   1.000
_cell.length_c   1.000
_cell.angle_alpha   90.00
_cell.angle_beta   90.00
_cell.angle_gamma   90.00
#
_symmetry.space_group_name_H-M   'P 1'
#
loop_
_entity.id
_entity.type
_entity.pdbx_description
1 polymer ?
#
loop_
_entity_poly.entity_id
_entity_poly.type
_entity_poly.pdbx_seq_one_letter_code
_entity_poly.pdbx_strand_id
1 'polypeptide(L)'
;MATLDTPVRTHVILPAELLAKIDARAGKRGRSAYIARVVGEALDREERLRIFEDMPTFEDPNPDWATPEAADAWVRKIREESDARVDELWADHS
;
A
#
# COMPACT_ATOMS: atom_id res chain seq x y z
N MET A 1 -24.21 -1.10 -7.32
CA MET A 1 -22.79 -1.41 -7.03
C MET A 1 -22.21 -2.13 -8.24
N ALA A 2 -21.33 -1.46 -8.99
CA ALA A 2 -20.78 -2.01 -10.22
C ALA A 2 -19.85 -3.20 -9.93
N THR A 3 -20.03 -4.27 -10.70
CA THR A 3 -19.25 -5.50 -10.73
C THR A 3 -17.81 -5.21 -11.17
N LEU A 4 -16.90 -4.94 -10.22
CA LEU A 4 -15.48 -4.67 -10.52
C LEU A 4 -14.65 -5.93 -10.85
N ASP A 5 -15.25 -7.13 -10.80
CA ASP A 5 -14.52 -8.39 -11.02
C ASP A 5 -14.95 -9.15 -12.30
N THR A 6 -15.67 -8.48 -13.20
CA THR A 6 -16.04 -9.14 -14.47
C THR A 6 -14.93 -8.96 -15.51
N PRO A 7 -14.30 -10.04 -16.01
CA PRO A 7 -13.24 -9.93 -17.00
C PRO A 7 -13.80 -9.38 -18.31
N VAL A 8 -13.27 -8.24 -18.74
CA VAL A 8 -13.57 -7.62 -20.04
C VAL A 8 -12.52 -8.04 -21.06
N ARG A 9 -12.97 -8.47 -22.25
CA ARG A 9 -12.06 -8.81 -23.34
C ARG A 9 -11.49 -7.54 -23.96
N THR A 10 -10.19 -7.34 -23.78
CA THR A 10 -9.45 -6.20 -24.34
C THR A 10 -8.40 -6.71 -25.33
N HIS A 11 -8.35 -6.11 -26.53
CA HIS A 11 -7.31 -6.41 -27.52
C HIS A 11 -6.08 -5.53 -27.26
N VAL A 12 -4.93 -6.14 -27.02
CA VAL A 12 -3.66 -5.45 -26.74
C VAL A 12 -2.59 -5.99 -27.68
N ILE A 13 -1.83 -5.08 -28.29
CA ILE A 13 -0.71 -5.41 -29.17
C ILE A 13 0.57 -5.39 -28.33
N LEU A 14 1.32 -6.49 -28.35
CA LEU A 14 2.58 -6.64 -27.62
C LEU A 14 3.70 -7.09 -28.58
N PRO A 15 4.94 -6.62 -28.40
CA PRO A 15 6.08 -7.16 -29.14
C PRO A 15 6.24 -8.67 -28.95
N ALA A 16 6.60 -9.40 -30.01
CA ALA A 16 6.76 -10.85 -29.97
C ALA A 16 7.78 -11.32 -28.92
N GLU A 17 8.89 -10.58 -28.81
CA GLU A 17 9.93 -10.75 -27.78
C GLU A 17 9.34 -10.71 -26.35
N LEU A 18 8.46 -9.74 -26.08
CA LEU A 18 7.82 -9.59 -24.78
C LEU A 18 6.83 -10.72 -24.52
N LEU A 19 6.05 -11.09 -25.54
CA LEU A 19 5.10 -12.20 -25.44
C LEU A 19 5.82 -13.52 -25.11
N ALA A 20 6.98 -13.78 -25.72
CA ALA A 20 7.79 -14.96 -25.41
C ALA A 20 8.28 -14.97 -23.96
N LYS A 21 8.68 -13.82 -23.42
CA LYS A 21 9.09 -13.67 -22.01
C LYS A 21 7.93 -13.90 -21.04
N ILE A 22 6.72 -13.48 -21.42
CA ILE A 22 5.50 -13.74 -20.64
C ILE A 22 5.18 -15.24 -20.68
N ASP A 23 5.24 -15.86 -21.86
CA ASP A 23 5.00 -17.30 -22.02
C ASP A 23 5.93 -18.17 -21.18
N ALA A 24 7.21 -17.80 -21.11
CA ALA A 24 8.19 -18.52 -20.29
C ALA A 24 7.85 -18.49 -18.79
N ARG A 25 7.10 -17.49 -18.32
CA ARG A 25 6.73 -17.31 -16.89
C ARG A 25 5.33 -17.82 -16.57
N ALA A 26 4.38 -17.52 -17.45
CA ALA A 26 2.95 -17.77 -17.23
C ALA A 26 2.43 -19.03 -17.94
N GLY A 27 3.20 -19.55 -18.90
CA GLY A 27 2.73 -20.55 -19.85
C GLY A 27 1.75 -19.98 -20.89
N LYS A 28 1.52 -20.72 -21.97
CA LYS A 28 0.72 -20.28 -23.13
C LYS A 28 -0.73 -19.90 -22.80
N ARG A 29 -1.30 -20.45 -21.71
CA ARG A 29 -2.70 -20.20 -21.28
C ARG A 29 -2.81 -19.21 -20.11
N GLY A 30 -1.70 -18.82 -19.49
CA GLY A 30 -1.68 -17.95 -18.30
C GLY A 30 -1.46 -16.47 -18.59
N ARG A 31 -1.38 -16.06 -19.87
CA ARG A 31 -1.00 -14.70 -20.27
C ARG A 31 -1.90 -13.61 -19.70
N SER A 32 -3.21 -13.76 -19.81
CA SER A 32 -4.16 -12.75 -19.33
C SER A 32 -4.08 -12.55 -17.83
N ALA A 33 -4.03 -13.65 -17.06
CA ALA A 33 -3.88 -13.60 -15.61
C ALA A 33 -2.53 -12.98 -15.20
N TYR A 34 -1.45 -13.34 -15.90
CA TYR A 34 -0.13 -12.78 -15.62
C TYR A 34 -0.06 -11.28 -15.91
N ILE A 35 -0.57 -10.85 -17.08
CA ILE A 35 -0.62 -9.43 -17.46
C ILE A 35 -1.49 -8.66 -16.46
N ALA A 36 -2.68 -9.15 -16.14
CA ALA A 36 -3.58 -8.48 -15.19
C ALA A 36 -2.92 -8.29 -13.83
N ARG A 37 -2.27 -9.33 -13.29
CA ARG A 37 -1.54 -9.25 -12.02
C ARG A 37 -0.41 -8.22 -12.07
N VAL A 38 0.47 -8.30 -13.07
CA VAL A 38 1.64 -7.42 -13.17
C VAL A 38 1.24 -5.96 -13.39
N VAL A 39 0.22 -5.71 -14.23
CA VAL A 39 -0.30 -4.36 -14.47
C VAL A 39 -0.97 -3.81 -13.21
N GLY A 40 -1.75 -4.62 -12.49
CA GLY A 40 -2.33 -4.22 -11.20
C GLY A 40 -1.25 -3.84 -10.19
N GLU A 41 -0.25 -4.70 -9.99
CA GLU A 41 0.90 -4.42 -9.10
C GLU A 41 1.65 -3.13 -9.47
N ALA A 42 1.80 -2.86 -10.78
CA ALA A 42 2.44 -1.64 -11.27
C ALA A 42 1.61 -0.38 -11.01
N LEU A 43 0.29 -0.44 -11.26
CA LEU A 43 -0.63 0.67 -11.02
C LEU A 43 -0.73 1.01 -9.53
N ASP A 44 -0.82 0.00 -8.66
CA ASP A 44 -0.80 0.19 -7.20
C ASP A 44 0.50 0.85 -6.74
N ARG A 45 1.63 0.48 -7.36
CA ARG A 45 2.92 1.12 -7.07
C ARG A 45 2.94 2.58 -7.50
N GLU A 46 2.44 2.89 -8.69
CA GLU A 46 2.34 4.26 -9.18
C GLU A 46 1.43 5.11 -8.28
N GLU A 47 0.30 4.55 -7.83
CA GLU A 47 -0.60 5.23 -6.91
C GLU A 47 0.08 5.55 -5.57
N ARG A 48 0.78 4.58 -4.97
CA ARG A 48 1.55 4.82 -3.74
C ARG A 48 2.60 5.91 -3.92
N LEU A 49 3.28 5.93 -5.06
CA LEU A 49 4.30 6.95 -5.35
C LEU A 49 3.67 8.33 -5.52
N ARG A 50 2.55 8.45 -6.25
CA ARG A 50 1.81 9.71 -6.37
C ARG A 50 1.38 10.26 -5.00
N ILE A 51 0.82 9.40 -4.16
CA ILE A 51 0.44 9.79 -2.79
C ILE A 51 1.66 10.29 -2.02
N PHE A 52 2.81 9.62 -2.15
CA PHE A 52 4.03 10.03 -1.47
C PHE A 52 4.57 11.37 -1.99
N GLU A 53 4.49 11.63 -3.30
CA GLU A 53 4.87 12.91 -3.91
C GLU A 53 3.97 14.07 -3.45
N ASP A 54 2.68 13.80 -3.24
CA ASP A 54 1.70 14.78 -2.78
C ASP A 54 1.70 14.98 -1.24
N MET A 55 2.41 14.15 -0.49
CA MET A 55 2.48 14.26 0.96
C MET A 55 3.30 15.50 1.35
N PRO A 56 2.80 16.34 2.28
CA PRO A 56 3.58 17.45 2.79
C PRO A 56 4.84 16.90 3.44
N THR A 57 5.99 17.30 2.92
CA THR A 57 7.27 17.01 3.57
C THR A 57 7.29 17.81 4.86
N PHE A 58 7.57 17.17 6.00
CA PHE A 58 7.84 17.87 7.24
C PHE A 58 9.19 18.59 7.08
N GLU A 59 9.15 19.86 6.71
CA GLU A 59 10.36 20.70 6.52
C GLU A 59 11.14 20.84 7.84
N ASP A 60 10.44 20.82 8.97
CA ASP A 60 11.03 20.81 10.30
C ASP A 60 10.76 19.47 11.02
N PRO A 61 11.79 18.77 11.53
CA PRO A 61 11.57 17.60 12.38
C PRO A 61 10.91 18.07 13.67
N ASN A 62 9.71 17.56 13.94
CA ASN A 62 9.03 17.82 15.21
C ASN A 62 9.99 17.41 16.36
N PRO A 63 10.23 18.30 17.34
CA PRO A 63 11.15 18.04 18.45
C PRO A 63 10.86 16.73 19.19
N ASP A 64 9.59 16.32 19.24
CA ASP A 64 9.13 15.11 19.93
C ASP A 64 9.66 13.81 19.29
N TRP A 65 10.09 13.85 18.02
CA TRP A 65 10.62 12.67 17.31
C TRP A 65 11.81 13.00 16.40
N ALA A 66 12.54 14.08 16.70
CA ALA A 66 13.72 14.51 15.95
C ALA A 66 14.95 13.58 16.10
N THR A 67 15.01 12.78 17.17
CA THR A 67 16.04 11.75 17.37
C THR A 67 15.39 10.38 17.63
N PRO A 68 16.12 9.26 17.42
CA PRO A 68 15.60 7.93 17.74
C PRO A 68 15.12 7.78 19.19
N GLU A 69 15.84 8.38 20.14
CA GLU A 69 15.50 8.34 21.57
C GLU A 69 14.24 9.18 21.88
N ALA A 70 14.12 10.37 21.26
CA ALA A 70 12.93 11.19 21.39
C ALA A 70 11.70 10.48 20.80
N ALA A 71 11.85 9.87 19.62
CA ALA A 71 10.79 9.10 18.97
C ALA A 71 10.35 7.90 19.83
N ASP A 72 11.28 7.17 20.44
CA ASP A 72 10.94 6.05 21.35
C ASP A 72 10.18 6.55 22.59
N ALA A 73 10.63 7.65 23.21
CA ALA A 73 9.93 8.26 24.34
C ALA A 73 8.52 8.74 23.97
N TRP A 74 8.37 9.36 22.79
CA TRP A 74 7.09 9.83 22.27
C TRP A 74 6.12 8.67 21.99
N VAL A 75 6.58 7.59 21.35
CA VAL A 75 5.76 6.39 21.11
C VAL A 75 5.32 5.74 22.42
N ARG A 76 6.21 5.66 23.42
CA ARG A 76 5.85 5.11 24.75
C ARG A 76 4.75 5.94 25.41
N LYS A 77 4.91 7.26 25.43
CA LYS A 77 3.90 8.19 25.97
C LYS A 77 2.53 8.00 25.29
N ILE A 78 2.49 7.91 23.95
CA ILE A 78 1.24 7.68 23.21
C ILE A 78 0.58 6.36 23.59
N ARG A 79 1.37 5.30 23.79
CA ARG A 79 0.84 3.99 24.22
C ARG A 79 0.26 4.06 25.62
N GLU A 80 0.99 4.66 26.56
CA GLU A 80 0.53 4.85 27.94
C GLU A 80 -0.77 5.65 28.00
N GLU A 81 -0.87 6.75 27.24
CA GLU A 81 -2.09 7.55 27.13
C GLU A 81 -3.26 6.76 26.50
N SER A 82 -2.97 5.92 25.50
CA SER A 82 -3.99 5.07 24.88
C SER A 82 -4.50 4.00 25.83
N ASP A 83 -3.60 3.34 26.56
CA ASP A 83 -3.94 2.29 27.52
C ASP A 83 -4.74 2.87 28.69
N ALA A 84 -4.32 4.02 29.24
CA ALA A 84 -5.06 4.71 30.29
C ALA A 84 -6.49 5.09 29.85
N ARG A 85 -6.66 5.58 28.61
CA ARG A 85 -7.98 5.87 28.06
C ARG A 85 -8.85 4.62 27.90
N VAL A 86 -8.25 3.51 27.49
CA VAL A 86 -8.95 2.23 27.38
C VAL A 86 -9.42 1.76 28.77
N ASP A 87 -8.55 1.82 29.77
CA ASP A 87 -8.87 1.43 31.15
C ASP A 87 -9.97 2.31 31.75
N GLU A 88 -9.95 3.62 31.52
CA GLU A 88 -11.00 4.55 31.94
C GLU A 88 -12.36 4.19 31.33
N LEU A 89 -12.40 3.92 30.01
CA LEU A 89 -13.63 3.52 29.33
C LEU A 89 -14.20 2.20 29.85
N TRP A 90 -13.35 1.24 30.24
CA TRP A 90 -13.77 -0.02 30.82
C TRP A 90 -14.24 0.11 32.29
N ALA A 91 -13.64 1.01 33.05
CA ALA A 91 -14.04 1.30 34.43
C ALA A 91 -15.43 1.97 34.52
N ASP A 92 -15.77 2.84 33.56
CA ASP A 92 -17.07 3.52 33.50
C ASP A 92 -18.25 2.60 33.10
N HIS A 93 -17.97 1.40 32.57
CA HIS A 93 -18.96 0.43 32.10
C HIS A 93 -19.08 -0.83 32.98
N SER A 94 -18.43 -0.86 34.14
CA SER A 94 -18.45 -1.98 35.12
C SER A 94 -19.13 -1.59 36.43
#